data_AF-A0A1M3NBT9-F1
#
_entry.id   AF-A0A1M3NBT9-F1
#
_cell.length_a   1.000
_cell.length_b   1.000
_cell.length_c   1.000
_cell.angle_alpha   90.00
_cell.angle_beta   90.00
_cell.angle_gamma   90.00
#
_symmetry.space_group_name_H-M   'P 1'
#
loop_
_entity.id
_entity.type
_entity.pdbx_description
1 polymer ?
#
loop_
_entity_poly.entity_id
_entity_poly.type
_entity_poly.pdbx_seq_one_letter_code
_entity_poly.pdbx_strand_id
1 'polypeptide(L)'
;MSLANLVPAGVKPSTEQSDVLLELAYLATAVDGRLDDEELAAFKLLVGRLHGKAPSDSAVDALLDRFAGNVEHAEISERVQKLAPALPEGLRPLAFKLAVGLGVADLDASEEESDLQVVLAEALGLDEDRVDELTAEVFASLDAGEES
;
A
#
# COMPACT_ATOMS: atom_id res chain seq x y z
N MET A 1 7.82 12.87 -6.72
CA MET A 1 7.30 11.52 -7.06
C MET A 1 5.78 11.48 -6.92
N SER A 2 5.06 10.79 -7.80
CA SER A 2 3.59 10.70 -7.74
C SER A 2 3.11 9.26 -7.66
N LEU A 3 2.74 8.83 -6.46
CA LEU A 3 2.11 7.54 -6.17
C LEU A 3 0.82 7.28 -6.96
N ALA A 4 0.17 8.34 -7.44
CA ALA A 4 -1.05 8.23 -8.25
C ALA A 4 -0.82 7.48 -9.58
N ASN A 5 0.42 7.42 -10.08
CA ASN A 5 0.80 6.70 -11.29
C ASN A 5 0.78 5.17 -11.11
N LEU A 6 0.87 4.67 -9.87
CA LEU A 6 0.88 3.24 -9.57
C LEU A 6 -0.49 2.57 -9.76
N VAL A 7 -1.58 3.34 -9.69
CA VAL A 7 -2.93 2.81 -9.93
C VAL A 7 -3.28 2.97 -11.40
N PRO A 8 -3.34 1.88 -12.19
CA PRO A 8 -3.65 1.95 -13.60
C PRO A 8 -5.06 2.49 -13.81
N ALA A 9 -5.25 3.39 -14.78
CA ALA A 9 -6.54 4.03 -15.05
C ALA A 9 -7.68 3.05 -15.42
N GLY A 10 -7.35 1.80 -15.79
CA GLY A 10 -8.31 0.75 -16.12
C GLY A 10 -8.76 -0.12 -14.94
N VAL A 11 -8.11 -0.02 -13.77
CA VAL A 11 -8.46 -0.82 -12.60
C VAL A 11 -9.54 -0.11 -11.79
N LYS A 12 -10.69 -0.76 -11.61
CA LYS A 12 -11.81 -0.27 -10.78
C LYS A 12 -12.16 -1.34 -9.74
N PRO A 13 -11.43 -1.37 -8.61
CA PRO A 13 -11.80 -2.25 -7.52
C PRO A 13 -13.18 -1.85 -6.97
N SER A 14 -13.91 -2.80 -6.40
CA SER A 14 -15.07 -2.48 -5.56
C SER A 14 -14.62 -1.71 -4.31
N THR A 15 -15.54 -1.05 -3.61
CA THR A 15 -15.21 -0.35 -2.36
C THR A 15 -14.53 -1.28 -1.35
N GLU A 16 -15.00 -2.52 -1.22
CA GLU A 16 -14.38 -3.53 -0.35
C GLU A 16 -12.96 -3.88 -0.79
N GLN A 17 -12.72 -4.02 -2.09
CA GLN A 17 -11.38 -4.28 -2.62
C GLN A 17 -10.44 -3.09 -2.43
N SER A 18 -10.95 -1.86 -2.64
CA SER A 18 -10.20 -0.63 -2.38
C SER A 18 -9.80 -0.51 -0.92
N ASP A 19 -10.71 -0.81 0.01
CA ASP A 19 -10.42 -0.81 1.44
C ASP A 19 -9.35 -1.85 1.79
N VAL A 20 -9.42 -3.08 1.24
CA VAL A 20 -8.38 -4.11 1.47
C VAL A 20 -7.02 -3.70 0.88
N LEU A 21 -7.00 -3.07 -0.31
CA LEU A 21 -5.77 -2.56 -0.91
C LEU A 21 -5.12 -1.48 -0.03
N LEU A 22 -5.93 -0.55 0.49
CA LEU A 22 -5.47 0.51 1.37
C LEU A 22 -5.00 -0.04 2.72
N GLU A 23 -5.71 -1.02 3.27
CA GLU A 23 -5.36 -1.64 4.54
C GLU A 23 -4.04 -2.43 4.43
N LEU A 24 -3.82 -3.17 3.35
CA LEU A 24 -2.56 -3.88 3.13
C LEU A 24 -1.38 -2.91 2.91
N ALA A 25 -1.59 -1.83 2.16
CA ALA A 25 -0.56 -0.80 2.00
C ALA A 25 -0.21 -0.15 3.34
N TYR A 26 -1.22 0.20 4.15
CA TYR A 26 -1.01 0.73 5.50
C TYR A 26 -0.27 -0.27 6.39
N LEU A 27 -0.69 -1.54 6.45
CA LEU A 27 -0.09 -2.53 7.34
C LEU A 27 1.36 -2.86 6.98
N ALA A 28 1.75 -2.72 5.71
CA ALA A 28 3.12 -2.97 5.26
C ALA A 28 4.07 -1.77 5.45
N THR A 29 3.53 -0.60 5.82
CA THR A 29 4.30 0.64 6.02
C THR A 29 4.23 1.11 7.47
N ALA A 30 3.04 1.14 8.07
CA ALA A 30 2.82 1.60 9.43
C ALA A 30 3.19 0.54 10.50
N VAL A 31 4.48 0.20 10.61
CA VAL A 31 5.01 -0.80 11.55
C VAL A 31 4.66 -0.46 13.00
N ASP A 32 4.72 0.82 13.36
CA ASP A 32 4.39 1.33 14.70
C ASP A 32 2.91 1.73 14.84
N GLY A 33 2.10 1.43 13.84
CA GLY A 33 0.70 1.85 13.74
C GLY A 33 0.53 3.32 13.38
N ARG A 34 1.56 3.99 12.84
CA ARG A 34 1.49 5.37 12.36
C ARG A 34 2.14 5.50 11.00
N LEU A 35 1.69 6.54 10.29
CA LEU A 35 2.35 7.05 9.10
C LEU A 35 2.88 8.44 9.46
N ASP A 36 4.04 8.80 8.94
CA ASP A 36 4.56 10.16 9.03
C ASP A 36 3.80 11.12 8.08
N ASP A 37 4.21 12.39 8.05
CA ASP A 37 3.55 13.42 7.24
C ASP A 37 3.63 13.15 5.72
N GLU A 38 4.73 12.58 5.25
CA GLU A 38 5.01 12.30 3.83
C GLU A 38 4.24 11.05 3.37
N GLU A 39 4.29 9.99 4.16
CA GLU A 39 3.50 8.77 3.99
C GLU A 39 2.00 9.03 4.10
N LEU A 40 1.57 9.90 5.03
CA LEU A 40 0.17 10.28 5.15
C LEU A 40 -0.30 11.05 3.91
N ALA A 41 0.50 11.98 3.39
CA ALA A 41 0.17 12.69 2.16
C ALA A 41 0.06 11.74 0.97
N ALA A 42 1.01 10.80 0.86
CA ALA A 42 1.01 9.70 -0.09
C ALA A 42 -0.24 8.82 0.01
N PHE A 43 -0.60 8.39 1.22
CA PHE A 43 -1.77 7.58 1.51
C PHE A 43 -3.07 8.30 1.11
N LYS A 44 -3.19 9.60 1.39
CA LYS A 44 -4.36 10.42 0.97
C LYS A 44 -4.55 10.40 -0.55
N LEU A 45 -3.46 10.44 -1.33
CA LEU A 45 -3.52 10.34 -2.79
C LEU A 45 -4.02 8.97 -3.24
N LEU A 46 -3.55 7.89 -2.60
CA LEU A 46 -3.99 6.52 -2.88
C LEU A 46 -5.48 6.33 -2.60
N VAL A 47 -5.96 6.79 -1.45
CA VAL A 47 -7.39 6.78 -1.10
C VAL A 47 -8.18 7.51 -2.18
N GLY A 48 -7.73 8.70 -2.58
CA GLY A 48 -8.43 9.49 -3.59
C GLY A 48 -8.50 8.81 -4.95
N ARG A 49 -7.44 8.08 -5.32
CA ARG A 49 -7.33 7.35 -6.57
C ARG A 49 -8.21 6.09 -6.59
N LEU A 50 -8.19 5.31 -5.51
CA LEU A 50 -8.95 4.06 -5.39
C LEU A 50 -10.44 4.27 -5.16
N HIS A 51 -10.83 5.35 -4.48
CA HIS A 51 -12.24 5.72 -4.29
C HIS A 51 -12.77 6.65 -5.40
N GLY A 52 -11.90 7.14 -6.29
CA GLY A 52 -12.26 7.98 -7.43
C GLY A 52 -12.67 9.42 -7.07
N LYS A 53 -12.40 9.87 -5.84
CA LYS A 53 -12.68 11.22 -5.36
C LYS A 53 -11.68 11.59 -4.27
N ALA A 54 -11.29 12.86 -4.19
CA ALA A 54 -10.45 13.31 -3.07
C ALA A 54 -11.17 13.05 -1.72
N PRO A 55 -10.52 12.35 -0.77
CA PRO A 55 -11.11 12.12 0.54
C PRO A 55 -11.05 13.39 1.38
N SER A 56 -11.95 13.52 2.36
CA SER A 56 -11.79 14.51 3.42
C SER A 56 -10.78 14.01 4.44
N ASP A 57 -10.10 14.92 5.14
CA ASP A 57 -9.15 14.55 6.20
C ASP A 57 -9.80 13.63 7.24
N SER A 58 -11.01 13.96 7.69
CA SER A 58 -11.78 13.13 8.62
C SER A 58 -12.11 11.71 8.12
N ALA A 59 -12.19 11.51 6.79
CA ALA A 59 -12.42 10.19 6.23
C ALA A 59 -11.14 9.36 6.21
N VAL A 60 -9.99 10.03 6.01
CA VAL A 60 -8.67 9.42 6.07
C VAL A 60 -8.36 9.04 7.51
N ASP A 61 -8.58 9.94 8.47
CA ASP A 61 -8.39 9.67 9.90
C ASP A 61 -9.23 8.47 10.34
N ALA A 62 -10.48 8.38 9.90
CA ALA A 62 -11.34 7.23 10.21
C ALA A 62 -10.84 5.91 9.59
N LEU A 63 -10.18 5.94 8.44
CA LEU A 63 -9.53 4.76 7.86
C LEU A 63 -8.30 4.37 8.67
N LEU A 64 -7.46 5.34 9.03
CA LEU A 64 -6.27 5.12 9.85
C LEU A 64 -6.64 4.57 11.21
N ASP A 65 -7.62 5.14 11.90
CA ASP A 65 -8.12 4.62 13.19
C ASP A 65 -8.65 3.18 13.08
N ARG A 66 -9.30 2.86 11.96
CA ARG A 66 -9.80 1.50 11.67
C ARG A 66 -8.66 0.51 11.41
N PHE A 67 -7.59 0.96 10.77
CA PHE A 67 -6.44 0.11 10.44
C PHE A 67 -5.49 -0.04 11.63
N ALA A 68 -5.21 1.05 12.35
CA ALA A 68 -4.34 1.16 13.52
C ALA A 68 -4.86 0.45 14.79
N GLY A 69 -6.09 -0.08 14.78
CA GLY A 69 -6.72 -0.64 15.97
C GLY A 69 -5.86 -1.68 16.69
N ASN A 70 -5.21 -1.27 17.79
CA ASN A 70 -4.35 -2.06 18.69
C ASN A 70 -3.53 -3.14 17.97
N VAL A 71 -2.71 -2.77 17.00
CA VAL A 71 -1.90 -3.75 16.26
C VAL A 71 -0.50 -3.80 16.86
N GLU A 72 -0.15 -4.88 17.56
CA GLU A 72 1.26 -5.25 17.77
C GLU A 72 1.84 -5.81 16.47
N HIS A 73 3.16 -5.72 16.26
CA HIS A 73 3.83 -6.18 15.02
C HIS A 73 3.46 -7.63 14.62
N ALA A 74 3.31 -8.53 15.60
CA ALA A 74 2.85 -9.90 15.36
C ALA A 74 1.43 -9.97 14.77
N GLU A 75 0.54 -9.08 15.23
CA GLU A 75 -0.84 -8.98 14.74
C GLU A 75 -0.91 -8.37 13.34
N ILE A 76 0.05 -7.51 12.95
CA ILE A 76 0.17 -6.96 11.59
C ILE A 76 0.38 -8.08 10.59
N SER A 77 1.37 -8.95 10.84
CA SER A 77 1.68 -10.09 9.97
C SER A 77 0.48 -11.05 9.83
N GLU A 78 -0.18 -11.38 10.93
CA GLU A 78 -1.39 -12.22 10.90
C GLU A 78 -2.54 -11.58 10.10
N ARG A 79 -2.69 -10.26 10.21
CA ARG A 79 -3.72 -9.51 9.49
C ARG A 79 -3.44 -9.46 8.00
N VAL A 80 -2.18 -9.25 7.59
CA VAL A 80 -1.73 -9.33 6.19
C VAL A 80 -2.03 -10.70 5.61
N GLN A 81 -1.63 -11.78 6.30
CA GLN A 81 -1.87 -13.15 5.86
C GLN A 81 -3.36 -13.50 5.73
N LYS A 82 -4.23 -12.84 6.51
CA LYS A 82 -5.69 -13.02 6.44
C LYS A 82 -6.33 -12.22 5.30
N LEU A 83 -5.85 -11.02 5.03
CA LEU A 83 -6.44 -10.09 4.06
C LEU A 83 -5.96 -10.34 2.63
N ALA A 84 -4.68 -10.62 2.43
CA ALA A 84 -4.08 -10.81 1.11
C ALA A 84 -4.78 -11.90 0.27
N PRO A 85 -5.19 -13.07 0.81
CA PRO A 85 -5.89 -14.09 0.05
C PRO A 85 -7.31 -13.69 -0.38
N ALA A 86 -7.92 -12.69 0.27
CA ALA A 86 -9.25 -12.18 -0.09
C ALA A 86 -9.22 -11.32 -1.37
N LEU A 87 -8.03 -10.86 -1.78
CA LEU A 87 -7.87 -10.13 -3.04
C LEU A 87 -7.90 -11.08 -4.25
N PRO A 88 -8.67 -10.73 -5.30
CA PRO A 88 -8.56 -11.38 -6.60
C PRO A 88 -7.12 -11.33 -7.11
N GLU A 89 -6.66 -12.39 -7.78
CA GLU A 89 -5.30 -12.50 -8.31
C GLU A 89 -4.88 -11.28 -9.16
N GLY A 90 -5.80 -10.72 -9.95
CA GLY A 90 -5.54 -9.53 -10.76
C GLY A 90 -5.28 -8.23 -9.97
N LEU A 91 -5.61 -8.18 -8.68
CA LEU A 91 -5.37 -7.03 -7.80
C LEU A 91 -4.16 -7.23 -6.88
N ARG A 92 -3.62 -8.44 -6.77
CA ARG A 92 -2.47 -8.73 -5.89
C ARG A 92 -1.19 -7.98 -6.29
N PRO A 93 -0.84 -7.88 -7.60
CA PRO A 93 0.30 -7.05 -8.00
C PRO A 93 0.12 -5.57 -7.65
N LEU A 94 -1.12 -5.07 -7.69
CA LEU A 94 -1.42 -3.71 -7.30
C LEU A 94 -1.25 -3.52 -5.78
N ALA A 95 -1.73 -4.46 -4.96
CA ALA A 95 -1.55 -4.43 -3.51
C ALA A 95 -0.07 -4.28 -3.13
N PHE A 96 0.79 -5.11 -3.73
CA PHE A 96 2.23 -5.07 -3.49
C PHE A 96 2.85 -3.73 -3.93
N LYS A 97 2.54 -3.25 -5.14
CA LYS A 97 3.03 -1.95 -5.65
C LYS A 97 2.64 -0.79 -4.75
N LEU A 98 1.43 -0.81 -4.20
CA LEU A 98 0.95 0.25 -3.30
C LEU A 98 1.70 0.26 -1.98
N ALA A 99 2.00 -0.92 -1.41
CA ALA A 99 2.81 -1.04 -0.20
C ALA A 99 4.24 -0.52 -0.42
N VAL A 100 4.92 -1.02 -1.45
CA VAL A 100 6.28 -0.56 -1.80
C VAL A 100 6.30 0.93 -2.09
N GLY A 101 5.35 1.42 -2.89
CA GLY A 101 5.27 2.84 -3.22
C GLY A 101 5.03 3.75 -2.02
N LEU A 102 4.32 3.25 -0.99
CA LEU A 102 4.05 3.99 0.23
C LEU A 102 5.29 4.01 1.14
N GLY A 103 5.94 2.86 1.35
CA GLY A 103 7.16 2.76 2.17
C GLY A 103 8.42 3.38 1.54
N VAL A 104 8.37 3.83 0.28
CA VAL A 104 9.45 4.64 -0.32
C VAL A 104 9.06 6.11 -0.48
N ALA A 105 7.92 6.53 0.08
CA ALA A 105 7.42 7.89 -0.08
C ALA A 105 8.32 8.93 0.62
N ASP A 106 8.94 8.54 1.74
CA ASP A 106 9.88 9.32 2.56
C ASP A 106 11.36 9.06 2.20
N LEU A 107 11.62 8.05 1.35
CA LEU A 107 12.95 7.52 0.99
C LEU A 107 13.73 6.90 2.17
N ASP A 108 13.05 6.52 3.26
CA ASP A 108 13.67 5.99 4.50
C ASP A 108 13.02 4.69 4.98
N ALA A 109 12.77 3.76 4.04
CA ALA A 109 12.27 2.42 4.38
C ALA A 109 13.17 1.72 5.42
N SER A 110 12.59 1.37 6.56
CA SER A 110 13.21 0.60 7.63
C SER A 110 13.35 -0.90 7.29
N GLU A 111 14.18 -1.60 8.06
CA GLU A 111 14.31 -3.06 7.97
C GLU A 111 12.98 -3.75 8.31
N GLU A 112 12.19 -3.20 9.24
CA GLU A 112 10.92 -3.77 9.67
C GLU A 112 9.82 -3.64 8.58
N GLU A 113 9.78 -2.52 7.86
CA GLU A 113 8.89 -2.36 6.70
C GLU A 113 9.29 -3.30 5.56
N SER A 114 10.59 -3.47 5.34
CA SER A 114 11.11 -4.39 4.34
C SER A 114 10.69 -5.84 4.66
N ASP A 115 10.80 -6.26 5.93
CA ASP A 115 10.34 -7.57 6.39
C ASP A 115 8.83 -7.76 6.18
N LEU A 116 8.01 -6.74 6.45
CA LEU A 116 6.57 -6.79 6.22
C LEU A 116 6.20 -6.83 4.73
N GLN A 117 6.97 -6.15 3.87
CA GLN A 117 6.81 -6.25 2.43
C GLN A 117 7.09 -7.66 1.92
N VAL A 118 8.07 -8.38 2.49
CA VAL A 118 8.30 -9.80 2.20
C VAL A 118 7.10 -10.64 2.63
N VAL A 119 6.59 -10.45 3.86
CA VAL A 119 5.39 -11.17 4.36
C VAL A 119 4.19 -10.91 3.46
N LEU A 120 4.01 -9.67 3.00
CA LEU A 120 2.95 -9.31 2.06
C LEU A 120 3.12 -10.02 0.71
N ALA A 121 4.32 -10.03 0.14
CA ALA A 121 4.61 -10.71 -1.13
C ALA A 121 4.29 -12.21 -1.05
N GLU A 122 4.74 -12.87 0.02
CA GLU A 122 4.44 -14.28 0.28
C GLU A 122 2.94 -14.52 0.43
N ALA A 123 2.22 -13.67 1.19
CA ALA A 123 0.78 -13.79 1.40
C ALA A 123 -0.04 -13.56 0.12
N LEU A 124 0.48 -12.75 -0.82
CA LEU A 124 -0.10 -12.55 -2.14
C LEU A 124 0.26 -13.69 -3.12
N GLY A 125 1.21 -14.55 -2.77
CA GLY A 125 1.73 -15.62 -3.61
C GLY A 125 2.58 -15.11 -4.77
N LEU A 126 3.34 -14.04 -4.54
CA LEU A 126 4.30 -13.49 -5.48
C LEU A 126 5.65 -14.18 -5.27
N ASP A 127 6.27 -14.65 -6.35
CA ASP A 127 7.64 -15.14 -6.33
C ASP A 127 8.66 -13.99 -6.40
N GLU A 128 9.93 -14.30 -6.13
CA GLU A 128 11.03 -13.32 -6.09
C GLU A 128 11.20 -12.58 -7.42
N ASP A 129 11.15 -13.28 -8.56
CA ASP A 129 11.25 -12.66 -9.89
C ASP A 129 10.12 -11.64 -10.10
N ARG A 130 8.90 -11.99 -9.65
CA ARG A 130 7.75 -11.10 -9.76
C ARG A 130 7.85 -9.92 -8.81
N VAL A 131 8.36 -10.10 -7.59
CA VAL A 131 8.60 -9.02 -6.64
C VAL A 131 9.57 -8.01 -7.22
N ASP A 132 10.70 -8.46 -7.75
CA ASP A 132 11.71 -7.61 -8.36
C ASP A 132 11.15 -6.80 -9.54
N GLU A 133 10.37 -7.43 -10.42
CA GLU A 133 9.71 -6.76 -11.54
C GLU A 133 8.76 -5.66 -11.05
N LEU A 134 7.91 -5.97 -10.06
CA LEU A 134 6.93 -5.02 -9.53
C LEU A 134 7.60 -3.85 -8.83
N THR A 135 8.67 -4.09 -8.07
CA THR A 135 9.47 -3.06 -7.41
C THR A 135 10.12 -2.14 -8.43
N ALA A 136 10.71 -2.70 -9.49
CA ALA A 136 11.28 -1.89 -10.59
C ALA A 136 10.20 -1.05 -11.30
N GLU A 137 9.00 -1.59 -11.51
CA GLU A 137 7.86 -0.83 -12.05
C GLU A 137 7.43 0.32 -11.13
N VAL A 138 7.51 0.15 -9.80
CA VAL A 138 7.22 1.21 -8.84
C VAL A 138 8.21 2.36 -9.02
N PHE A 139 9.51 2.09 -8.94
CA PHE A 139 10.55 3.11 -9.12
C PHE A 139 10.42 3.83 -10.47
N ALA A 140 10.24 3.09 -11.56
CA ALA A 140 10.03 3.69 -12.87
C ALA A 140 8.79 4.62 -12.94
N SER A 141 7.71 4.27 -12.23
CA SER A 141 6.48 5.06 -12.18
C SER A 141 6.62 6.32 -11.31
N LEU A 142 7.44 6.26 -10.27
CA LEU A 142 7.75 7.37 -9.38
C LEU A 142 8.67 8.39 -10.06
N ASP A 143 9.70 7.91 -10.77
CA ASP A 143 10.64 8.72 -11.57
C ASP A 143 9.94 9.43 -12.73
N ALA A 144 9.04 8.72 -13.44
CA ALA A 144 8.27 9.31 -14.54
C ALA A 144 7.37 10.50 -14.09
N GLY A 145 7.11 10.64 -12.80
CA GLY A 145 6.39 11.78 -12.23
C GLY A 145 7.24 13.02 -11.96
N GLU A 146 8.57 12.95 -12.11
CA GLU A 146 9.49 14.09 -11.93
C GLU A 146 9.73 14.90 -13.21
N GLU A 147 9.39 14.36 -14.39
CA GLU A 147 9.63 15.00 -15.69
C GLU A 147 8.45 15.87 -16.22
N SER A 148 7.47 16.27 -15.39
CA SER A 148 6.29 17.07 -15.82
C SER A 148 6.15 18.43 -15.14
#